data_AF-A0A943DAU5-F1
#
_entry.id   AF-A0A943DAU5-F1
#
_cell.length_a   1.000
_cell.length_b   1.000
_cell.length_c   1.000
_cell.angle_alpha   90.00
_cell.angle_beta   90.00
_cell.angle_gamma   90.00
#
_symmetry.space_group_name_H-M   'P 1'
#
loop_
_entity.id
_entity.type
_entity.pdbx_description
1 polymer ?
#
loop_
_entity_poly.entity_id
_entity_poly.type
_entity_poly.pdbx_seq_one_letter_code
_entity_poly.pdbx_strand_id
1 'polypeptide(L)'
;MFAYNVKAWAIIVFTKEDDIMSMRKIYRKIAKEHGVSPKEVREEIQAAITQAYENPPDDNITVAYQNRVPRKGKIPTPEEFIRYAANQLKQESK
;
A
#
# COMPACT_ATOMS: atom_id res chain seq x y z
N MET A 1 5.07 14.64 -41.43
CA MET A 1 3.95 14.02 -40.68
C MET A 1 4.31 12.56 -40.46
N PHE A 2 4.62 12.02 -39.29
CA PHE A 2 4.60 12.49 -37.91
C PHE A 2 5.80 11.84 -37.22
N ALA A 3 6.74 12.63 -36.70
CA ALA A 3 7.69 12.13 -35.71
C ALA A 3 6.87 11.85 -34.45
N TYR A 4 6.30 10.64 -34.35
CA TYR A 4 5.77 10.14 -33.10
C TYR A 4 6.92 10.17 -32.11
N ASN A 5 6.82 11.20 -31.27
CA ASN A 5 7.88 11.73 -30.45
C ASN A 5 8.43 10.58 -29.60
N VAL A 6 9.71 10.25 -29.72
CA VAL A 6 10.38 9.27 -28.83
C VAL A 6 10.11 9.58 -27.35
N LYS A 7 9.86 10.86 -27.02
CA LYS A 7 9.39 11.30 -25.70
C LYS A 7 8.00 10.77 -25.34
N ALA A 8 7.06 10.70 -26.27
CA ALA A 8 5.74 10.11 -26.03
C ALA A 8 5.84 8.58 -25.85
N TRP A 9 6.73 7.90 -26.59
CA TRP A 9 6.99 6.47 -26.36
C TRP A 9 7.68 6.23 -25.01
N ALA A 10 8.66 7.06 -24.65
CA ALA A 10 9.29 7.02 -23.34
C ALA A 10 8.29 7.33 -22.21
N ILE A 11 7.40 8.31 -22.38
CA ILE A 11 6.34 8.61 -21.40
C ILE A 11 5.35 7.44 -21.31
N ILE A 12 4.92 6.83 -22.42
CA ILE A 12 3.99 5.67 -22.40
C ILE A 12 4.66 4.43 -21.79
N VAL A 13 5.95 4.20 -22.01
CA VAL A 13 6.72 3.11 -21.39
C VAL A 13 6.92 3.40 -19.89
N PHE A 14 7.27 4.64 -19.53
CA PHE A 14 7.49 5.07 -18.15
C PHE A 14 6.19 5.06 -17.32
N THR A 15 5.06 5.49 -17.89
CA THR A 15 3.76 5.48 -17.20
C THR A 15 3.16 4.09 -17.07
N LYS A 16 3.50 3.14 -17.95
CA LYS A 16 3.14 1.72 -17.76
C LYS A 16 3.88 1.07 -16.58
N GLU A 17 4.99 1.64 -16.13
CA GLU A 17 5.77 1.16 -14.99
C GLU A 17 5.38 1.82 -13.65
N ASP A 18 4.57 2.88 -13.68
CA ASP A 18 4.01 3.55 -12.50
C ASP A 18 2.74 2.85 -11.95
N ASP A 19 2.16 1.90 -12.67
CA ASP A 19 0.86 1.31 -12.29
C ASP A 19 0.94 0.34 -11.10
N ILE A 20 2.15 -0.05 -10.66
CA ILE A 20 2.32 -0.60 -9.32
C ILE A 20 3.66 -0.11 -8.79
N MET A 21 3.65 0.90 -7.92
CA MET A 21 4.71 1.06 -6.93
C MET A 21 4.88 -0.30 -6.22
N SER A 22 5.84 -1.10 -6.70
CA SER A 22 6.14 -2.40 -6.11
C SER A 22 6.35 -2.18 -4.62
N MET A 23 5.76 -3.02 -3.78
CA MET A 23 5.84 -2.88 -2.32
C MET A 23 7.29 -2.67 -1.84
N ARG A 24 8.25 -3.29 -2.53
CA ARG A 24 9.69 -3.12 -2.32
C ARG A 24 10.18 -1.68 -2.52
N LYS A 25 9.63 -0.91 -3.46
CA LYS A 25 9.94 0.51 -3.67
C LYS A 25 9.36 1.36 -2.53
N ILE A 26 8.13 1.06 -2.08
CA ILE A 26 7.47 1.76 -0.96
C ILE A 26 8.30 1.60 0.32
N TYR A 27 8.61 0.36 0.72
CA TYR A 27 9.41 0.11 1.92
C TYR A 27 10.80 0.76 1.84
N ARG A 28 11.46 0.73 0.67
CA ARG A 28 12.77 1.39 0.50
C ARG A 28 12.70 2.91 0.60
N LYS A 29 11.60 3.52 0.15
CA LYS A 29 11.43 4.97 0.22
C LYS A 29 11.27 5.42 1.67
N ILE A 30 10.35 4.79 2.40
CA ILE A 30 10.11 5.05 3.83
C ILE A 30 11.39 4.79 4.64
N ALA A 31 12.04 3.66 4.38
CA ALA A 31 13.31 3.29 5.00
C ALA A 31 14.38 4.38 4.82
N LYS A 32 14.53 4.90 3.60
CA LYS A 32 15.50 5.96 3.29
C LYS A 32 15.14 7.29 3.96
N GLU A 33 13.85 7.63 4.03
CA GLU A 33 13.38 8.87 4.67
C GLU A 33 13.60 8.86 6.19
N HIS A 34 13.43 7.71 6.83
CA HIS A 34 13.58 7.55 8.28
C HIS A 34 14.95 7.01 8.72
N GLY A 35 15.85 6.68 7.79
CA GLY A 35 17.17 6.13 8.09
C GLY A 35 17.17 4.70 8.63
N VAL A 36 16.09 3.95 8.43
CA VAL A 36 15.90 2.57 8.90
C VAL A 36 16.00 1.58 7.73
N SER A 37 15.97 0.28 8.01
CA SER A 37 15.95 -0.75 6.97
C SER A 37 14.52 -1.00 6.43
N PRO A 38 14.37 -1.42 5.16
CA PRO A 38 13.07 -1.79 4.61
C PRO A 38 12.39 -2.96 5.34
N LYS A 39 13.18 -3.78 6.03
CA LYS A 39 12.68 -4.90 6.84
C LYS A 39 12.02 -4.38 8.12
N GLU A 40 12.69 -3.47 8.83
CA GLU A 40 12.14 -2.84 10.04
C GLU A 40 10.83 -2.11 9.73
N VAL A 41 10.77 -1.35 8.62
CA VAL A 41 9.53 -0.70 8.18
C VAL A 41 8.39 -1.71 8.02
N ARG A 42 8.65 -2.86 7.38
CA ARG A 42 7.63 -3.90 7.21
C ARG A 42 7.19 -4.48 8.56
N GLU A 43 8.14 -4.74 9.45
CA GLU A 43 7.88 -5.31 10.78
C GLU A 43 7.08 -4.35 11.66
N GLU A 44 7.41 -3.06 11.66
CA GLU A 44 6.65 -2.02 12.37
C GLU A 44 5.24 -1.88 11.85
N ILE A 45 5.04 -1.88 10.53
CA ILE A 45 3.69 -1.83 9.94
C ILE A 45 2.90 -3.08 10.35
N GLN A 46 3.50 -4.27 10.31
CA GLN A 46 2.83 -5.49 10.75
C GLN A 46 2.51 -5.44 12.25
N ALA A 47 3.39 -4.91 13.09
CA ALA A 47 3.17 -4.77 14.52
C ALA A 47 1.99 -3.81 14.80
N ALA A 48 1.94 -2.66 14.12
CA ALA A 48 0.84 -1.72 14.24
C ALA A 48 -0.51 -2.33 13.81
N ILE A 49 -0.52 -3.08 12.70
CA ILE A 49 -1.71 -3.83 12.26
C ILE A 49 -2.10 -4.86 13.32
N THR A 50 -1.13 -5.63 13.82
CA THR A 50 -1.38 -6.68 14.83
C THR A 50 -1.99 -6.09 16.09
N GLN A 51 -1.42 -4.99 16.61
CA GLN A 51 -1.96 -4.28 17.77
C GLN A 51 -3.39 -3.79 17.55
N ALA A 52 -3.70 -3.27 16.36
CA ALA A 52 -5.05 -2.81 16.02
C ALA A 52 -6.08 -3.96 15.99
N TYR A 53 -5.66 -5.18 15.63
CA TYR A 53 -6.53 -6.36 15.54
C TYR A 53 -6.58 -7.20 16.83
N GLU A 54 -5.56 -7.14 17.67
CA GLU A 54 -5.51 -7.87 18.94
C GLU A 54 -6.30 -7.17 20.06
N ASN A 55 -6.28 -5.83 20.08
CA ASN A 55 -7.05 -5.02 21.01
C ASN A 55 -7.96 -4.05 20.25
N PRO A 56 -8.96 -4.54 19.49
CA PRO A 56 -9.89 -3.64 18.85
C PRO A 56 -10.65 -2.87 19.96
N PRO A 57 -10.90 -1.56 19.76
CA PRO A 57 -11.88 -0.86 20.58
C PRO A 57 -13.20 -1.62 20.56
N ASP A 58 -13.94 -1.58 21.67
CA ASP A 58 -15.27 -2.20 21.80
C ASP A 58 -16.34 -1.38 21.05
N ASP A 59 -16.01 -1.02 19.81
CA ASP A 59 -16.82 -0.27 18.88
C ASP A 59 -17.10 -1.16 17.66
N ASN A 60 -18.37 -1.50 17.49
CA ASN A 60 -18.87 -2.28 16.36
C ASN A 60 -18.49 -1.67 15.01
N ILE A 61 -18.28 -0.36 14.94
CA ILE A 61 -17.86 0.35 13.74
C ILE A 61 -16.44 -0.09 13.34
N THR A 62 -15.49 -0.07 14.28
CA THR A 62 -14.09 -0.41 14.01
C THR A 62 -13.94 -1.87 13.58
N VAL A 63 -14.66 -2.78 14.24
CA VAL A 63 -14.72 -4.20 13.87
C VAL A 63 -15.28 -4.39 12.46
N ALA A 64 -16.34 -3.64 12.09
CA ALA A 64 -16.90 -3.71 10.75
C ALA A 64 -15.90 -3.27 9.67
N TYR A 65 -15.13 -2.20 9.90
CA TYR A 65 -14.08 -1.77 8.97
C TYR A 65 -12.92 -2.77 8.89
N GLN A 66 -12.49 -3.36 10.01
CA GLN A 66 -11.47 -4.42 10.04
C GLN A 66 -11.90 -5.68 9.26
N ASN A 67 -13.19 -5.98 9.24
CA ASN A 67 -13.73 -7.10 8.46
C ASN A 67 -13.84 -6.81 6.95
N ARG A 68 -13.76 -5.55 6.52
CA ARG A 68 -13.76 -5.19 5.09
C ARG A 68 -12.41 -5.42 4.42
N VAL A 69 -11.31 -5.46 5.18
CA VAL A 69 -9.97 -5.69 4.63
C VAL A 69 -9.87 -7.14 4.16
N PRO A 70 -9.66 -7.41 2.85
CA PRO A 70 -9.48 -8.76 2.36
C PRO A 70 -8.20 -9.35 2.94
N ARG A 71 -8.33 -10.46 3.67
CA ARG A 71 -7.22 -11.13 4.34
C ARG A 71 -7.34 -12.64 4.21
N LYS A 72 -6.22 -13.32 4.04
CA LYS A 72 -6.17 -14.80 4.04
C LYS A 72 -6.17 -15.39 5.45
N GLY A 73 -5.61 -14.67 6.42
CA GLY A 73 -5.48 -15.10 7.82
C GLY A 73 -6.37 -14.31 8.78
N LYS A 74 -6.13 -14.49 10.09
CA LYS A 74 -6.82 -13.72 11.14
C LYS A 74 -6.45 -12.24 11.12
N ILE A 75 -5.17 -11.93 10.92
CA ILE A 75 -4.62 -10.57 10.85
C ILE A 75 -4.13 -10.35 9.41
N PRO A 76 -4.44 -9.22 8.76
CA PRO A 76 -3.96 -8.94 7.41
C PRO A 76 -2.44 -8.72 7.40
N THR A 77 -1.82 -9.05 6.28
CA THR A 77 -0.43 -8.66 5.99
C THR A 77 -0.35 -7.18 5.61
N PRO A 78 0.83 -6.54 5.71
CA PRO A 78 0.99 -5.14 5.33
C PRO A 78 0.67 -4.95 3.84
N GLU A 79 0.98 -5.95 3.01
CA GLU A 79 0.65 -5.93 1.59
C GLU A 79 -0.85 -5.93 1.30
N GLU A 80 -1.62 -6.77 2.00
CA GLU A 80 -3.07 -6.85 1.87
C GLU A 80 -3.72 -5.53 2.33
N PHE A 81 -3.24 -4.99 3.46
CA PHE A 81 -3.75 -3.75 4.02
C PHE A 81 -3.47 -2.55 3.13
N ILE A 82 -2.22 -2.34 2.70
CA ILE A 82 -1.82 -1.21 1.83
C ILE A 82 -2.58 -1.26 0.50
N ARG A 83 -2.77 -2.44 -0.07
CA ARG A 83 -3.54 -2.61 -1.31
C ARG A 83 -5.01 -2.21 -1.13
N TYR A 84 -5.62 -2.64 -0.03
CA TYR A 84 -7.00 -2.27 0.29
C TYR A 84 -7.12 -0.75 0.49
N ALA A 85 -6.25 -0.15 1.30
CA ALA A 85 -6.24 1.28 1.57
C ALA A 85 -6.06 2.11 0.29
N ALA A 86 -5.11 1.73 -0.57
CA ALA A 86 -4.91 2.39 -1.85
C ALA A 86 -6.15 2.31 -2.77
N ASN A 87 -6.86 1.18 -2.75
CA ASN A 87 -8.09 1.01 -3.52
C ASN A 87 -9.28 1.80 -2.94
N GLN A 88 -9.33 2.02 -1.62
CA GLN A 88 -10.35 2.90 -1.03
C GLN A 88 -10.12 4.36 -1.43
N LEU A 89 -8.86 4.84 -1.34
CA LEU A 89 -8.51 6.21 -1.74
C LEU A 89 -8.82 6.49 -3.21
N LYS A 90 -8.59 5.53 -4.12
CA LYS A 90 -8.96 5.65 -5.54
C LYS A 90 -10.47 5.74 -5.78
N GLN A 91 -11.27 5.15 -4.89
CA GLN A 91 -12.73 5.18 -5.00
C GLN A 91 -13.31 6.47 -4.40
N GLU A 92 -12.68 7.03 -3.37
CA GLU A 92 -13.08 8.31 -2.77
C GLU A 92 -12.72 9.52 -3.64
N SER A 93 -11.70 9.42 -4.49
CA SER A 93 -11.30 10.50 -5.42
C SER A 93 -12.13 10.57 -6.71
N LYS A 94 -13.25 9.85 -6.79
CA LYS A 94 -14.07 9.69 -8.00
C LYS A 94 -15.47 10.24 -7.78
#